data_AF-A0A354YXT2-F1
#
_entry.id   AF-A0A354YXT2-F1
#
_cell.length_a   1.000
_cell.length_b   1.000
_cell.length_c   1.000
_cell.angle_alpha   90.00
_cell.angle_beta   90.00
_cell.angle_gamma   90.00
#
_symmetry.space_group_name_H-M   'P 1'
#
loop_
_entity.id
_entity.type
_entity.pdbx_description
1 polymer ?
#
loop_
_entity_poly.entity_id
_entity_poly.type
_entity_poly.pdbx_seq_one_letter_code
_entity_poly.pdbx_strand_id
1 'polypeptide(L)'
;MKETVKFGLDFIKLENHYLLPRVTSIVLTQSLYDILFQYVITPEKEERLKEFIALLEEHIKSKSKTPFSIPAVEMEFIGEGLQELKLLNWMEVPVAEFSIRLDEGAEDSPEEMEQVLELLEEMLTFKRKGNSNSIYVYPDKIVT
;
A
#
# COMPACT_ATOMS: atom_id res chain seq x y z
N MET A 1 -26.19 19.04 13.57
CA MET A 1 -25.05 18.72 12.71
C MET A 1 -23.91 18.39 13.65
N LYS A 2 -23.35 17.18 13.61
CA LYS A 2 -22.14 16.88 14.39
C LYS A 2 -21.03 17.81 13.89
N GLU A 3 -20.30 18.41 14.82
CA GLU A 3 -19.17 19.27 14.51
C GLU A 3 -18.11 18.42 13.80
N THR A 4 -17.62 18.85 12.64
CA THR A 4 -16.61 18.11 11.90
C THR A 4 -15.32 18.11 12.71
N VAL A 5 -14.78 16.92 13.01
CA VAL A 5 -13.49 16.76 13.69
C VAL A 5 -12.44 17.53 12.91
N LYS A 6 -11.72 18.43 13.59
CA LYS A 6 -10.61 19.16 12.98
C LYS A 6 -9.36 18.30 13.03
N PHE A 7 -8.68 18.20 11.90
CA PHE A 7 -7.47 17.40 11.76
C PHE A 7 -6.48 18.07 10.81
N GLY A 8 -5.21 17.68 10.94
CA GLY A 8 -4.13 18.01 10.05
C GLY A 8 -3.46 16.76 9.48
N LEU A 9 -2.78 16.93 8.35
CA LEU A 9 -1.91 15.92 7.76
C LEU A 9 -0.47 16.43 7.81
N ASP A 10 0.36 15.77 8.62
CA ASP A 10 1.79 16.05 8.69
C ASP A 10 2.51 15.19 7.65
N PHE A 11 3.18 15.84 6.69
CA PHE A 11 3.99 15.15 5.70
C PHE A 11 5.21 14.51 6.36
N ILE A 12 5.37 13.20 6.18
CA ILE A 12 6.49 12.44 6.75
C ILE A 12 7.59 12.29 5.71
N LYS A 13 7.27 11.68 4.56
CA LYS A 13 8.23 11.43 3.49
C LYS A 13 7.54 11.10 2.17
N LEU A 14 8.33 11.11 1.11
CA LEU A 14 7.97 10.55 -0.20
C LEU A 14 8.84 9.31 -0.43
N GLU A 15 8.24 8.18 -0.77
CA GLU A 15 8.97 6.95 -1.09
C GLU A 15 8.39 6.23 -2.30
N ASN A 16 9.21 5.47 -3.01
CA ASN A 16 8.78 4.73 -4.19
C ASN A 16 8.12 3.42 -3.78
N HIS A 17 6.96 3.14 -4.35
CA HIS A 17 6.27 1.86 -4.20
C HIS A 17 6.16 1.14 -5.55
N TYR A 18 6.20 -0.19 -5.51
CA TYR A 18 5.73 -1.02 -6.61
C TYR A 18 4.22 -1.21 -6.47
N LEU A 19 3.48 -0.84 -7.50
CA LEU A 19 2.02 -0.86 -7.54
C LEU A 19 1.52 -1.93 -8.51
N LEU A 20 0.59 -2.77 -8.04
CA LEU A 20 -0.03 -3.81 -8.85
C LEU A 20 -0.99 -3.18 -9.88
N PRO A 21 -0.92 -3.56 -11.16
CA PRO A 21 -1.90 -3.12 -12.15
C PRO A 21 -3.32 -3.60 -11.80
N ARG A 22 -4.32 -2.74 -12.04
CA ARG A 22 -5.73 -2.98 -11.68
C ARG A 22 -6.39 -4.21 -12.31
N VAL A 23 -5.80 -4.77 -13.37
CA VAL A 23 -6.45 -5.74 -14.26
C VAL A 23 -6.16 -7.19 -13.87
N THR A 24 -5.35 -7.44 -12.83
CA THR A 24 -4.77 -8.77 -12.63
C THR A 24 -5.57 -9.67 -11.68
N SER A 25 -5.84 -10.88 -12.15
CA SER A 25 -6.59 -11.95 -11.48
C SER A 25 -5.71 -12.80 -10.55
N ILE A 26 -6.33 -13.65 -9.72
CA ILE A 26 -5.67 -14.61 -8.80
C ILE A 26 -4.65 -15.52 -9.51
N VAL A 27 -4.83 -15.81 -10.81
CA VAL A 27 -3.91 -16.61 -11.63
C VAL A 27 -2.51 -15.96 -11.70
N LEU A 28 -2.43 -14.65 -11.47
CA LEU A 28 -1.18 -13.91 -11.45
C LEU A 28 -0.31 -14.27 -10.24
N THR A 29 -0.88 -14.55 -9.07
CA THR A 29 -0.09 -14.78 -7.84
C THR A 29 0.75 -16.04 -7.92
N GLN A 30 0.17 -17.16 -8.38
CA GLN A 30 0.92 -18.40 -8.57
C GLN A 30 2.01 -18.25 -9.63
N SER A 31 1.66 -17.62 -10.76
CA SER A 31 2.61 -17.34 -11.84
C SER A 31 3.74 -16.43 -11.37
N LEU A 32 3.42 -15.45 -10.51
CA LEU A 32 4.37 -14.51 -9.94
C LEU A 32 5.32 -15.20 -8.97
N TYR A 33 4.82 -16.10 -8.12
CA TYR A 33 5.66 -16.92 -7.26
C TYR A 33 6.66 -17.73 -8.09
N ASP A 34 6.18 -18.45 -9.11
CA ASP A 34 7.02 -19.30 -9.95
C ASP A 34 8.10 -18.49 -10.69
N ILE A 35 7.74 -17.31 -11.20
CA ILE A 35 8.68 -16.38 -11.86
C ILE A 35 9.69 -15.81 -10.87
N LEU A 36 9.27 -15.40 -9.67
CA LEU A 36 10.16 -14.74 -8.71
C LEU A 36 11.03 -15.71 -7.92
N PHE A 37 10.58 -16.97 -7.77
CA PHE A 37 11.29 -18.00 -7.01
C PHE A 37 12.70 -18.24 -7.57
N GLN A 38 12.91 -18.12 -8.89
CA GLN A 38 14.23 -18.30 -9.50
C GLN A 38 15.29 -17.27 -9.04
N TYR A 39 14.86 -16.11 -8.51
CA TYR A 39 15.75 -15.05 -8.02
C TYR A 39 16.03 -15.14 -6.51
N VAL A 40 15.39 -16.11 -5.85
CA VAL A 40 15.34 -16.23 -4.41
C VAL A 40 16.13 -17.49 -4.01
N ILE A 41 17.45 -17.34 -3.97
CA ILE A 41 18.40 -18.46 -3.81
C ILE A 41 18.76 -18.80 -2.35
N THR A 42 18.18 -18.10 -1.38
CA THR A 42 18.44 -18.30 0.05
C THR A 42 17.14 -18.50 0.82
N PRO A 43 17.11 -19.31 1.90
CA PRO A 43 15.90 -19.54 2.69
C PRO A 43 15.21 -18.27 3.21
N GLU A 44 15.99 -17.28 3.67
CA GLU A 44 15.46 -15.99 4.15
C GLU A 44 14.69 -15.23 3.05
N LYS A 45 15.27 -15.15 1.86
CA LYS A 45 14.59 -14.55 0.70
C LYS A 45 13.34 -15.32 0.30
N GLU A 46 13.33 -16.66 0.47
CA GLU A 46 12.17 -17.50 0.16
C GLU A 46 11.01 -17.21 1.10
N GLU A 47 11.32 -17.05 2.39
CA GLU A 47 10.35 -16.62 3.39
C GLU A 47 9.77 -15.25 3.05
N ARG A 48 10.62 -14.26 2.70
CA ARG A 48 10.16 -12.94 2.26
C ARG A 48 9.30 -12.99 0.99
N LEU A 49 9.62 -13.88 0.05
CA LEU A 49 8.78 -14.08 -1.15
C LEU A 49 7.40 -14.63 -0.76
N LYS A 50 7.35 -15.62 0.14
CA LYS A 50 6.09 -16.19 0.64
C LYS A 50 5.24 -15.14 1.35
N GLU A 51 5.86 -14.29 2.19
CA GLU A 51 5.18 -13.18 2.85
C GLU A 51 4.59 -12.18 1.84
N PHE A 52 5.39 -11.76 0.87
CA PHE A 52 4.94 -10.87 -0.21
C PHE A 52 3.75 -11.45 -0.97
N ILE A 53 3.82 -12.73 -1.34
CA ILE A 53 2.75 -13.43 -2.05
C ILE A 53 1.49 -13.54 -1.17
N ALA A 54 1.64 -13.82 0.13
CA ALA A 54 0.51 -13.84 1.06
C ALA A 54 -0.20 -12.48 1.16
N LEU A 55 0.56 -11.38 1.25
CA LEU A 55 0.01 -10.02 1.25
C LEU A 55 -0.74 -9.70 -0.05
N LEU A 56 -0.19 -10.13 -1.19
CA LEU A 56 -0.83 -9.95 -2.50
C LEU A 56 -2.14 -10.74 -2.59
N GLU A 57 -2.16 -11.99 -2.14
CA GLU A 57 -3.38 -12.80 -2.10
C GLU A 57 -4.46 -12.20 -1.20
N GLU A 58 -4.07 -11.76 -0.01
CA GLU A 58 -4.98 -11.11 0.94
C GLU A 58 -5.63 -9.89 0.30
N HIS A 59 -4.82 -9.05 -0.36
CA HIS A 59 -5.33 -7.89 -1.07
C HIS A 59 -6.33 -8.26 -2.15
N ILE A 60 -6.01 -9.23 -3.02
CA ILE A 60 -6.91 -9.68 -4.08
C ILE A 60 -8.23 -10.24 -3.50
N LYS A 61 -8.17 -10.98 -2.39
CA LYS A 61 -9.35 -11.52 -1.69
C LYS A 61 -10.19 -10.43 -1.03
N SER A 62 -9.55 -9.37 -0.51
CA SER A 62 -10.23 -8.27 0.19
C SER A 62 -11.11 -7.40 -0.71
N LYS A 63 -10.89 -7.42 -2.04
CA LYS A 63 -11.55 -6.52 -3.00
C LYS A 63 -11.44 -5.05 -2.63
N SER A 64 -10.32 -4.65 -2.02
CA SER A 64 -10.05 -3.26 -1.67
C SER A 64 -10.15 -2.35 -2.89
N LYS A 65 -10.71 -1.15 -2.70
CA LYS A 65 -10.74 -0.10 -3.74
C LYS A 65 -9.38 0.58 -3.93
N THR A 66 -8.51 0.45 -2.92
CA THR A 66 -7.15 1.01 -2.95
C THR A 66 -6.24 0.08 -3.75
N PRO A 67 -5.23 0.58 -4.46
CA PRO A 67 -4.29 -0.28 -5.16
C PRO A 67 -3.43 -1.06 -4.18
N PHE A 68 -3.05 -2.29 -4.55
CA PHE A 68 -1.95 -2.97 -3.86
C PHE A 68 -0.66 -2.21 -4.15
N SER A 69 0.08 -1.89 -3.10
CA SER A 69 1.39 -1.30 -3.21
C SER A 69 2.30 -1.79 -2.08
N ILE A 70 3.59 -1.81 -2.37
CA ILE A 70 4.65 -2.17 -1.43
C ILE A 70 5.86 -1.25 -1.63
N PRO A 71 6.53 -0.77 -0.56
CA PRO A 71 7.73 0.04 -0.70
C PRO A 71 8.83 -0.67 -1.51
N ALA A 72 9.53 0.08 -2.36
CA ALA A 72 10.58 -0.48 -3.22
C ALA A 72 11.70 -1.14 -2.40
N VAL A 73 12.03 -0.57 -1.23
CA VAL A 73 13.02 -1.13 -0.29
C VAL A 73 12.64 -2.52 0.21
N GLU A 74 11.34 -2.81 0.36
CA GLU A 74 10.87 -4.12 0.79
C GLU A 74 10.98 -5.18 -0.31
N MET A 75 11.15 -4.76 -1.57
CA MET A 75 11.27 -5.63 -2.74
C MET A 75 12.71 -5.83 -3.21
N GLU A 76 13.69 -5.14 -2.62
CA GLU A 76 15.11 -5.25 -2.99
C GLU A 76 15.67 -6.68 -2.89
N PHE A 77 15.08 -7.53 -2.04
CA PHE A 77 15.53 -8.91 -1.85
C PHE A 77 15.43 -9.77 -3.12
N ILE A 78 14.50 -9.42 -4.02
CA ILE A 78 14.22 -10.09 -5.29
C ILE A 78 15.28 -9.71 -6.35
N GLY A 79 16.00 -8.60 -6.17
CA GLY A 79 17.11 -8.20 -7.03
C GLY A 79 16.70 -8.08 -8.51
N GLU A 80 17.32 -8.90 -9.37
CA GLU A 80 17.05 -8.90 -10.82
C GLU A 80 15.59 -9.24 -11.17
N GLY A 81 14.89 -10.00 -10.31
CA GLY A 81 13.47 -10.31 -10.53
C GLY A 81 12.55 -9.09 -10.49
N LEU A 82 13.03 -7.92 -10.03
CA LEU A 82 12.30 -6.66 -10.18
C LEU A 82 12.05 -6.28 -11.65
N GLN A 83 12.90 -6.73 -12.57
CA GLN A 83 12.67 -6.51 -14.01
C GLN A 83 11.48 -7.33 -14.52
N GLU A 84 11.28 -8.54 -14.00
CA GLU A 84 10.10 -9.34 -14.31
C GLU A 84 8.81 -8.66 -13.88
N LEU A 85 8.81 -7.99 -12.72
CA LEU A 85 7.68 -7.19 -12.27
C LEU A 85 7.31 -6.09 -13.28
N LYS A 86 8.31 -5.40 -13.83
CA LYS A 86 8.10 -4.37 -14.84
C LYS A 86 7.50 -4.96 -16.13
N LEU A 87 7.94 -6.15 -16.54
CA LEU A 87 7.35 -6.87 -17.68
C LEU A 87 5.88 -7.26 -17.43
N LEU A 88 5.53 -7.51 -16.17
CA LEU A 88 4.15 -7.76 -15.71
C LEU A 88 3.35 -6.46 -15.47
N ASN A 89 3.83 -5.32 -15.95
CA ASN A 89 3.21 -3.99 -15.82
C ASN A 89 3.07 -3.50 -14.36
N TRP A 90 3.92 -3.97 -13.45
CA TRP A 90 4.04 -3.30 -12.15
C TRP A 90 4.69 -1.94 -12.33
N MET A 91 4.04 -0.92 -11.77
CA MET A 91 4.52 0.45 -11.88
C MET A 91 5.28 0.85 -10.62
N GLU A 92 6.44 1.48 -10.79
CA GLU A 92 7.11 2.17 -9.71
C GLU A 92 6.57 3.60 -9.61
N VAL A 93 6.02 3.96 -8.45
CA VAL A 93 5.27 5.21 -8.27
C VAL A 93 5.69 5.90 -6.97
N PRO A 94 5.80 7.24 -6.96
CA PRO A 94 6.05 7.97 -5.72
C PRO A 94 4.77 7.99 -4.87
N VAL A 95 4.88 7.56 -3.62
CA VAL A 95 3.79 7.52 -2.63
C VAL A 95 4.18 8.41 -1.45
N ALA A 96 3.26 9.28 -1.04
CA ALA A 96 3.49 10.16 0.10
C ALA A 96 2.99 9.50 1.38
N GLU A 97 3.84 9.45 2.41
CA GLU A 97 3.43 9.07 3.77
C GLU A 97 3.06 10.32 4.55
N PHE A 98 1.84 10.33 5.08
CA PHE A 98 1.35 11.36 5.99
C PHE A 98 0.99 10.75 7.34
N SER A 99 1.17 11.51 8.41
CA SER A 99 0.60 11.20 9.72
C SER A 99 -0.62 12.09 9.96
N ILE A 100 -1.71 11.48 10.40
CA ILE A 100 -2.94 12.18 10.77
C ILE A 100 -2.77 12.70 12.20
N ARG A 101 -2.91 14.01 12.37
CA ARG A 101 -2.94 14.68 13.67
C ARG A 101 -4.33 15.22 13.93
N LEU A 102 -4.94 14.85 15.06
CA LEU A 102 -6.18 15.46 15.52
C LEU A 102 -5.87 16.77 16.27
N ASP A 103 -6.69 17.80 16.10
CA ASP A 103 -6.49 19.10 16.75
C ASP A 103 -6.75 19.02 18.28
N GLU A 104 -6.14 19.95 19.03
CA GLU A 104 -6.32 20.05 20.49
C GLU A 104 -7.80 20.19 20.86
N GLY A 105 -8.34 19.20 21.58
CA GLY A 105 -9.74 19.14 22.00
C GLY A 105 -10.55 17.98 21.40
N ALA A 106 -10.01 17.31 20.37
CA ALA A 106 -10.46 16.00 19.92
C ALA A 106 -10.05 14.94 20.95
N GLU A 107 -10.95 14.04 21.33
CA GLU A 107 -10.55 12.85 22.08
C GLU A 107 -9.80 11.97 21.06
N ASP A 108 -8.58 11.50 21.38
CA ASP A 108 -7.88 10.49 20.56
C ASP A 108 -8.62 9.15 20.65
N SER A 109 -9.81 9.15 20.05
CA SER A 109 -10.83 8.14 20.12
C SER A 109 -10.90 7.47 18.75
N PRO A 110 -11.07 6.14 18.72
CA PRO A 110 -11.21 5.42 17.46
C PRO A 110 -12.34 5.94 16.57
N GLU A 111 -13.42 6.47 17.17
CA GLU A 111 -14.58 6.99 16.44
C GLU A 111 -14.31 8.31 15.71
N GLU A 112 -13.47 9.19 16.26
CA GLU A 112 -13.08 10.43 15.59
C GLU A 112 -12.08 10.17 14.47
N MET A 113 -11.12 9.26 14.68
CA MET A 113 -10.20 8.82 13.63
C MET A 113 -10.96 8.19 12.45
N GLU A 114 -11.96 7.35 12.71
CA GLU A 114 -12.76 6.75 11.64
C GLU A 114 -13.50 7.83 10.82
N GLN A 115 -14.08 8.85 11.47
CA GLN A 115 -14.72 9.98 10.77
C GLN A 115 -13.73 10.74 9.88
N VAL A 116 -12.50 10.93 10.34
CA VAL A 116 -11.44 11.57 9.54
C VAL A 116 -11.06 10.70 8.34
N LEU A 117 -10.94 9.39 8.52
CA LEU A 117 -10.64 8.46 7.43
C LEU A 117 -11.76 8.44 6.39
N GLU A 118 -13.02 8.35 6.80
CA GLU A 118 -14.19 8.41 5.92
C GLU A 118 -14.20 9.70 5.09
N LEU A 119 -13.93 10.85 5.73
CA LEU A 119 -13.86 12.12 5.03
C LEU A 119 -12.69 12.16 4.03
N LEU A 120 -11.53 11.63 4.40
CA LEU A 120 -10.37 11.55 3.52
C LEU A 120 -10.62 10.65 2.31
N GLU A 121 -11.44 9.60 2.44
CA GLU A 121 -11.77 8.69 1.33
C GLU A 121 -12.56 9.38 0.22
N GLU A 122 -13.29 10.46 0.54
CA GLU A 122 -14.01 11.28 -0.45
C GLU A 122 -13.07 12.16 -1.29
N MET A 123 -11.85 12.42 -0.81
CA MET A 123 -10.92 13.38 -1.41
C MET A 123 -9.65 12.74 -1.96
N LEU A 124 -9.17 11.66 -1.34
CA LEU A 124 -7.87 11.05 -1.60
C LEU A 124 -8.02 9.55 -1.78
N THR A 125 -7.19 8.97 -2.64
CA THR A 125 -6.91 7.54 -2.56
C THR A 125 -5.77 7.33 -1.60
N PHE A 126 -6.02 6.65 -0.49
CA PHE A 126 -4.98 6.33 0.49
C PHE A 126 -5.15 4.92 1.05
N LYS A 127 -4.10 4.39 1.67
CA LYS A 127 -4.11 3.13 2.43
C LYS A 127 -3.54 3.39 3.83
N ARG A 128 -4.23 2.94 4.88
CA ARG A 128 -3.73 3.02 6.25
C ARG A 128 -2.56 2.05 6.48
N LYS A 129 -1.53 2.50 7.19
CA LYS A 129 -0.35 1.70 7.53
C LYS A 129 -0.63 0.91 8.82
N GLY A 130 -1.26 -0.25 8.67
CA GLY A 130 -1.68 -1.09 9.80
C GLY A 130 -2.65 -0.35 10.73
N ASN A 131 -2.43 -0.45 12.04
CA ASN A 131 -3.24 0.23 13.05
C ASN A 131 -2.70 1.62 13.44
N SER A 132 -1.70 2.15 12.74
CA SER A 132 -1.11 3.47 13.05
C SER A 132 -1.97 4.62 12.51
N ASN A 133 -1.63 5.85 12.92
CA ASN A 133 -2.23 7.08 12.36
C ASN A 133 -1.52 7.52 11.06
N SER A 134 -0.69 6.66 10.47
CA SER A 134 -0.02 6.92 9.20
C SER A 134 -0.83 6.38 8.02
N ILE A 135 -0.86 7.15 6.94
CA ILE A 135 -1.50 6.80 5.68
C ILE A 135 -0.52 6.97 4.52
N TYR A 136 -0.61 6.06 3.56
CA TYR A 136 0.02 6.17 2.25
C TYR A 136 -0.98 6.79 1.28
N VAL A 137 -0.65 7.96 0.73
CA VAL A 137 -1.50 8.68 -0.23
C VAL A 137 -0.94 8.48 -1.64
N TYR A 138 -1.81 8.04 -2.54
CA TYR A 138 -1.44 7.68 -3.92
C TYR A 138 -1.70 8.82 -4.90
N PRO A 139 -0.86 8.99 -5.94
CA PRO A 139 -1.08 10.00 -6.97
C PRO A 139 -2.34 9.70 -7.80
N ASP A 140 -3.21 10.70 -7.97
CA ASP A 140 -4.50 10.55 -8.67
C ASP A 140 -4.35 10.04 -10.12
N LYS A 141 -3.30 10.46 -10.84
CA LYS A 141 -3.00 10.04 -12.23
C LYS A 141 -2.78 8.54 -12.42
N ILE A 142 -2.65 7.78 -11.34
CA ILE A 142 -2.37 6.35 -11.32
C ILE A 142 -3.61 5.56 -10.86
N VAL A 143 -4.58 6.26 -10.24
CA VAL A 143 -5.78 5.70 -9.60
C VAL A 143 -7.06 6.07 -10.36
N THR A 144 -7.01 6.75 -11.51
CA THR A 144 -8.17 6.91 -12.40
C THR A 144 -8.13 5.93 -13.55
#